data_AF-A0A0F7N5W1-F1
#
_entry.id   AF-A0A0F7N5W1-F1
#
_cell.length_a   1.000
_cell.length_b   1.000
_cell.length_c   1.000
_cell.angle_alpha   90.00
_cell.angle_beta   90.00
_cell.angle_gamma   90.00
#
_symmetry.space_group_name_H-M   'P 1'
#
loop_
_entity.id
_entity.type
_entity.pdbx_description
1 polymer ?
#
loop_
_entity_poly.entity_id
_entity_poly.type
_entity_poly.pdbx_seq_one_letter_code
_entity_poly.pdbx_strand_id
1 'polypeptide(L)'
;MLKKVRVRGPVGRPRTRPGAVAADKAYSSRGNRAHLRKRRIQAVIPEKKDQAANRKKKGSAGGRPLSHDADLYKERNTVERLINKLKAWRGIATRYDKSPASYLAGLHLRASVIWLKDLTRTTC
;
A
#
# COMPACT_ATOMS: atom_id res chain seq x y z
N MET A 1 -1.99 11.53 5.90
CA MET A 1 -1.04 10.46 5.50
C MET A 1 -0.42 10.67 4.13
N LEU A 2 -1.18 10.68 3.02
CA LEU A 2 -0.59 10.70 1.67
C LEU A 2 0.25 11.95 1.30
N LYS A 3 0.18 13.05 2.06
CA LYS A 3 1.03 14.26 1.85
C LYS A 3 2.52 14.01 2.13
N LYS A 4 2.84 12.99 2.93
CA LYS A 4 4.23 12.62 3.28
C LYS A 4 4.87 11.69 2.25
N VAL A 5 4.07 11.10 1.35
CA VAL A 5 4.59 10.22 0.30
C VAL A 5 5.37 11.04 -0.71
N ARG A 6 6.56 10.58 -1.07
CA ARG A 6 7.41 11.16 -2.11
C ARG A 6 7.55 10.12 -3.22
N VAL A 7 7.10 10.47 -4.42
CA VAL A 7 7.26 9.66 -5.63
C VAL A 7 8.39 10.29 -6.42
N ARG A 8 9.50 9.56 -6.55
CA ARG A 8 10.68 10.02 -7.29
C ARG A 8 10.37 9.94 -8.79
N GLY A 9 10.58 11.03 -9.51
CA GLY A 9 10.50 11.06 -10.97
C GLY A 9 11.90 10.97 -11.58
N PRO A 10 11.99 10.84 -12.91
CA PRO A 10 13.28 10.81 -13.61
C PRO A 10 14.08 12.11 -13.43
N VAL A 11 13.41 13.27 -13.32
CA VAL A 11 14.06 14.57 -13.11
C VAL A 11 13.22 15.42 -12.14
N GLY A 12 13.90 16.25 -11.32
CA GLY A 12 13.28 17.30 -10.51
C GLY A 12 12.74 16.86 -9.15
N ARG A 13 11.95 17.76 -8.53
CA ARG A 13 11.45 17.57 -7.16
C ARG A 13 10.47 16.38 -7.08
N PRO A 14 10.63 15.48 -6.09
CA PRO A 14 9.69 14.37 -5.89
C PRO A 14 8.25 14.84 -5.76
N ARG A 15 7.34 14.19 -6.48
CA ARG A 15 5.91 14.48 -6.43
C ARG A 15 5.30 13.95 -5.15
N THR A 16 4.28 14.63 -4.62
CA THR A 16 3.51 14.19 -3.44
C THR A 16 2.17 13.54 -3.78
N ARG A 17 1.86 13.47 -5.08
CA ARG A 17 0.64 12.88 -5.61
C ARG A 17 1.01 11.70 -6.51
N PRO A 18 0.79 10.45 -6.06
CA PRO A 18 0.95 9.28 -6.91
C PRO A 18 -0.13 9.22 -7.99
N GLY A 19 0.15 8.53 -9.10
CA GLY A 19 -0.83 8.30 -10.17
C GLY A 19 -1.93 7.33 -9.74
N ALA A 20 -1.53 6.23 -9.09
CA ALA A 20 -2.43 5.23 -8.55
C ALA A 20 -2.03 4.85 -7.10
N VAL A 21 -2.99 4.33 -6.34
CA VAL A 21 -2.78 3.76 -5.00
C VAL A 21 -3.45 2.40 -4.96
N ALA A 22 -2.63 1.35 -4.83
CA ALA A 22 -3.08 0.02 -4.47
C ALA A 22 -3.20 -0.10 -2.95
N ALA A 23 -4.30 -0.66 -2.46
CA ALA A 23 -4.49 -0.88 -1.03
C ALA A 23 -5.33 -2.12 -0.76
N ASP A 24 -5.31 -2.55 0.50
CA ASP A 24 -6.13 -3.67 0.92
C ASP A 24 -7.63 -3.38 0.85
N LYS A 25 -8.41 -4.44 0.67
CA LYS A 25 -9.87 -4.45 0.65
C LYS A 25 -10.49 -3.75 1.87
N ALA A 26 -9.83 -3.81 3.04
CA ALA A 26 -10.25 -3.08 4.23
C ALA A 26 -10.34 -1.56 4.01
N TYR A 27 -9.55 -1.01 3.09
CA TYR A 27 -9.53 0.42 2.75
C TYR A 27 -10.54 0.82 1.67
N SER A 28 -11.45 -0.08 1.26
CA SER A 28 -12.45 0.16 0.20
C SER A 28 -13.56 1.17 0.57
N SER A 29 -13.51 1.77 1.75
CA SER A 29 -14.53 2.70 2.25
C SER A 29 -14.80 3.88 1.31
N ARG A 30 -16.04 4.38 1.34
CA ARG A 30 -16.45 5.54 0.51
C ARG A 30 -15.59 6.78 0.79
N GLY A 31 -15.27 7.03 2.07
CA GLY A 31 -14.43 8.17 2.47
C GLY A 31 -13.02 8.11 1.89
N ASN A 32 -12.38 6.93 1.92
CA ASN A 32 -11.05 6.74 1.34
C ASN A 32 -11.07 6.97 -0.18
N ARG A 33 -12.07 6.42 -0.88
CA ARG A 33 -12.22 6.62 -2.33
C ARG A 33 -12.54 8.07 -2.69
N ALA A 34 -13.40 8.75 -1.92
CA ALA A 34 -13.70 10.17 -2.11
C ALA A 34 -12.43 11.02 -1.94
N HIS A 35 -11.61 10.73 -0.93
CA HIS A 35 -10.33 11.40 -0.73
C HIS A 35 -9.37 11.22 -1.91
N LEU A 36 -9.23 9.99 -2.43
CA LEU A 36 -8.40 9.69 -3.59
C LEU A 36 -8.92 10.39 -4.86
N ARG A 37 -10.24 10.38 -5.08
CA ARG A 37 -10.90 11.08 -6.20
C ARG A 37 -10.69 12.59 -6.14
N LYS A 38 -10.87 13.21 -4.97
CA LYS A 38 -10.63 14.66 -4.77
C LYS A 38 -9.19 15.04 -5.13
N ARG A 39 -8.24 14.14 -4.89
CA ARG A 39 -6.83 14.32 -5.25
C ARG A 39 -6.50 13.83 -6.66
N ARG A 40 -7.47 13.39 -7.45
CA ARG A 40 -7.28 12.80 -8.79
C ARG A 40 -6.26 11.65 -8.79
N ILE A 41 -6.33 10.76 -7.80
CA ILE A 41 -5.50 9.56 -7.69
C ILE A 41 -6.35 8.35 -8.03
N GLN A 42 -5.86 7.46 -8.90
CA GLN A 42 -6.55 6.22 -9.24
C GLN A 42 -6.54 5.26 -8.04
N ALA A 43 -7.71 4.75 -7.66
CA ALA A 43 -7.86 3.86 -6.51
C ALA A 43 -7.89 2.39 -6.97
N VAL A 44 -6.77 1.70 -6.87
CA VAL A 44 -6.62 0.27 -7.20
C VAL A 44 -6.90 -0.56 -5.94
N ILE A 45 -8.14 -0.47 -5.47
CA ILE A 45 -8.59 -1.14 -4.24
C ILE A 45 -9.73 -2.08 -4.62
N PRO A 46 -9.68 -3.37 -4.28
CA PRO A 46 -10.78 -4.29 -4.56
C PRO A 46 -11.99 -3.96 -3.67
N GLU A 47 -13.19 -4.21 -4.17
CA GLU A 47 -14.44 -4.03 -3.42
C GLU A 47 -14.77 -5.28 -2.58
N LYS A 48 -15.35 -5.10 -1.39
CA LYS A 48 -15.95 -6.19 -0.59
C LYS A 48 -17.03 -6.90 -1.42
N LYS A 49 -17.08 -8.25 -1.34
CA LYS A 49 -18.01 -9.05 -2.16
C LYS A 49 -19.46 -8.61 -1.90
N ASP A 50 -19.79 -8.34 -0.65
CA ASP A 50 -21.12 -7.88 -0.23
C ASP A 50 -21.46 -6.47 -0.75
N GLN A 51 -20.45 -5.59 -0.84
CA GLN A 51 -20.64 -4.25 -1.40
C GLN A 51 -20.85 -4.29 -2.92
N ALA A 52 -20.13 -5.15 -3.62
CA ALA A 52 -20.33 -5.39 -5.04
C ALA A 52 -21.73 -5.97 -5.32
N ALA A 53 -22.16 -6.95 -4.53
CA ALA A 53 -23.51 -7.54 -4.63
C ALA A 53 -24.60 -6.52 -4.34
N ASN A 54 -24.47 -5.72 -3.26
CA ASN A 54 -25.44 -4.68 -2.91
C ASN A 54 -25.49 -3.55 -3.94
N ARG A 55 -24.36 -3.22 -4.58
CA ARG A 55 -24.34 -2.25 -5.69
C ARG A 55 -25.01 -2.82 -6.95
N LYS A 56 -24.77 -4.08 -7.29
CA LYS A 56 -25.46 -4.77 -8.40
C LYS A 56 -26.97 -4.78 -8.19
N LYS A 57 -27.43 -5.07 -6.96
CA LYS A 57 -28.86 -5.00 -6.57
C LYS A 57 -29.46 -3.59 -6.72
N LYS A 58 -28.67 -2.53 -6.60
CA LYS A 58 -29.13 -1.13 -6.75
C LYS A 58 -29.23 -0.65 -8.21
N GLY A 59 -28.78 -1.43 -9.20
CA GLY A 59 -28.90 -1.07 -10.61
C GLY A 59 -28.29 0.31 -10.94
N SER A 60 -28.99 1.10 -11.76
CA SER A 60 -28.59 2.47 -12.14
C SER A 60 -28.47 3.43 -10.94
N ALA A 61 -29.22 3.20 -9.85
CA ALA A 61 -29.12 3.96 -8.59
C ALA A 61 -27.86 3.60 -7.76
N GLY A 62 -27.14 2.54 -8.13
CA GLY A 62 -25.90 2.10 -7.48
C GLY A 62 -24.68 2.99 -7.76
N GLY A 63 -24.79 3.92 -8.70
CA GLY A 63 -23.70 4.79 -9.15
C GLY A 63 -22.62 4.07 -9.97
N ARG A 64 -21.56 4.80 -10.33
CA ARG A 64 -20.49 4.33 -11.23
C ARG A 64 -19.86 3.00 -10.76
N PRO A 65 -19.71 2.00 -11.64
CA PRO A 65 -19.02 0.75 -11.32
C PRO A 65 -17.56 1.03 -10.94
N LEU A 66 -17.04 0.24 -9.99
CA LEU A 66 -15.66 0.34 -9.55
C LEU A 66 -14.79 -0.50 -10.49
N SER A 67 -14.07 0.14 -11.41
CA SER A 67 -12.96 -0.54 -12.06
C SER A 67 -11.82 -0.68 -11.05
N HIS A 68 -11.35 -1.90 -10.86
CA HIS A 68 -10.06 -2.16 -10.24
C HIS A 68 -9.20 -2.77 -11.35
N ASP A 69 -8.00 -2.23 -11.50
CA ASP A 69 -7.02 -2.75 -12.43
C ASP A 69 -6.32 -3.94 -11.76
N ALA A 70 -6.60 -5.15 -12.25
CA ALA A 70 -6.08 -6.38 -11.68
C ALA A 70 -4.57 -6.49 -11.84
N ASP A 71 -4.00 -5.93 -12.91
CA ASP A 71 -2.57 -5.97 -13.18
C ASP A 71 -1.82 -5.02 -12.26
N LEU A 72 -2.32 -3.79 -12.09
CA LEU A 72 -1.77 -2.88 -11.07
C LEU A 72 -1.95 -3.41 -9.64
N TYR A 73 -2.97 -4.24 -9.39
CA TYR A 73 -3.15 -4.87 -8.08
C TYR A 73 -2.10 -5.97 -7.80
N LYS A 74 -1.56 -6.64 -8.83
CA LYS A 74 -0.50 -7.64 -8.66
C LYS A 74 0.78 -7.04 -8.07
N GLU A 75 1.06 -5.76 -8.34
CA GLU A 75 2.22 -5.06 -7.78
C GLU A 75 2.21 -5.01 -6.24
N ARG A 76 1.03 -5.19 -5.61
CA ARG A 76 0.90 -5.30 -4.14
C ARG A 76 1.73 -6.45 -3.56
N ASN A 77 1.92 -7.54 -4.32
CA ASN A 77 2.72 -8.70 -3.91
C ASN A 77 4.16 -8.30 -3.54
N THR A 78 4.74 -7.30 -4.19
CA THR A 78 6.08 -6.79 -3.85
C THR A 78 6.12 -6.25 -2.41
N VAL A 79 5.09 -5.50 -2.02
CA VAL A 79 4.96 -4.95 -0.66
C VAL A 79 4.72 -6.08 0.35
N GLU A 80 3.88 -7.05 0.02
CA GLU A 80 3.61 -8.21 0.88
C GLU A 80 4.88 -9.05 1.12
N ARG A 81 5.65 -9.32 0.07
CA ARG A 81 6.94 -10.00 0.16
C ARG A 81 7.92 -9.25 1.07
N LEU A 82 7.97 -7.92 0.96
CA LEU A 82 8.79 -7.10 1.86
C LEU A 82 8.32 -7.23 3.32
N ILE A 83 7.02 -7.08 3.58
CA ILE A 83 6.46 -7.23 4.94
C ILE A 83 6.76 -8.62 5.50
N ASN A 84 6.65 -9.68 4.70
CA ASN A 84 7.00 -11.03 5.11
C ASN A 84 8.50 -11.16 5.44
N LYS A 85 9.39 -10.56 4.64
CA LYS A 85 10.84 -10.51 4.93
C LYS A 85 11.17 -9.73 6.21
N LEU A 86 10.41 -8.68 6.52
CA LEU A 86 10.52 -7.93 7.78
C LEU A 86 10.07 -8.82 8.96
N LYS A 87 8.92 -9.47 8.82
CA LYS A 87 8.35 -10.38 9.83
C LYS A 87 9.13 -11.70 10.00
N ALA A 88 10.02 -12.05 9.09
CA ALA A 88 10.94 -13.17 9.29
C ALA A 88 11.76 -13.02 10.59
N TRP A 89 11.96 -11.78 11.07
CA TRP A 89 12.52 -11.55 12.39
C TRP A 89 11.41 -11.59 13.45
N ARG A 90 11.49 -12.58 14.36
CA ARG A 90 10.46 -12.84 15.37
C ARG A 90 10.09 -11.60 16.20
N GLY A 91 11.07 -10.79 16.61
CA GLY A 91 10.82 -9.58 17.40
C GLY A 91 9.84 -8.59 16.75
N ILE A 92 9.92 -8.43 15.42
CA ILE A 92 9.02 -7.57 14.64
C ILE A 92 7.65 -8.24 14.45
N ALA A 93 7.62 -9.55 14.23
CA ALA A 93 6.38 -10.30 13.99
C ALA A 93 5.47 -10.32 15.21
N THR A 94 6.03 -10.57 16.40
CA THR A 94 5.28 -10.66 17.65
C THR A 94 5.09 -9.30 18.32
N ARG A 95 5.83 -8.27 17.91
CA ARG A 95 5.86 -6.94 18.53
C ARG A 95 6.21 -6.99 20.03
N TYR A 96 7.33 -7.62 20.37
CA TYR A 96 7.79 -7.67 21.76
C TYR A 96 8.29 -6.33 22.32
N ASP A 97 8.53 -5.35 21.45
CA ASP A 97 8.95 -4.01 21.86
C ASP A 97 7.87 -3.31 22.68
N LYS A 98 8.20 -2.93 23.92
CA LYS A 98 7.29 -2.22 24.82
C LYS A 98 7.01 -0.77 24.38
N SER A 99 7.93 -0.15 23.65
CA SER A 99 7.81 1.25 23.22
C SER A 99 7.67 1.37 21.69
N PRO A 100 6.86 2.33 21.19
CA PRO A 100 6.78 2.61 19.76
C PRO A 100 8.12 3.00 19.13
N ALA A 101 9.00 3.66 19.90
CA ALA A 101 10.33 4.06 19.45
C ALA A 101 11.24 2.85 19.22
N SER A 102 11.26 1.91 20.17
CA SER A 102 12.03 0.65 20.07
C SER A 102 11.54 -0.19 18.88
N TYR A 103 10.22 -0.29 18.71
CA TYR A 103 9.64 -1.00 17.56
C TYR A 103 10.04 -0.37 16.22
N LEU A 104 9.99 0.96 16.13
CA LEU A 104 10.38 1.69 14.93
C LEU A 104 11.88 1.52 14.64
N ALA A 105 12.73 1.56 15.67
CA ALA A 105 14.17 1.30 15.54
C ALA A 105 14.43 -0.12 15.00
N GLY A 106 13.73 -1.13 15.51
CA GLY A 106 13.81 -2.50 15.03
C GLY A 106 13.40 -2.64 13.54
N LEU A 107 12.34 -1.95 13.13
CA LEU A 107 11.94 -1.88 11.72
C LEU A 107 13.01 -1.26 10.83
N HIS A 108 13.60 -0.13 11.26
CA HIS A 108 14.68 0.53 10.52
C HIS A 108 15.91 -0.35 10.39
N LEU A 109 16.36 -0.96 11.49
CA LEU A 109 17.50 -1.86 11.49
C LEU A 109 17.28 -3.03 10.52
N ARG A 110 16.09 -3.67 10.58
CA ARG A 110 15.79 -4.78 9.68
C ARG A 110 15.72 -4.36 8.22
N ALA A 111 15.13 -3.19 7.93
CA ALA A 111 15.08 -2.65 6.58
C ALA A 111 16.49 -2.38 6.03
N SER A 112 17.38 -1.79 6.84
CA SER A 112 18.78 -1.55 6.47
C SER A 112 19.53 -2.84 6.16
N VAL A 113 19.34 -3.91 6.96
CA VAL A 113 19.95 -5.22 6.70
C VAL A 113 19.45 -5.84 5.40
N ILE A 114 18.15 -5.73 5.11
CA ILE A 114 17.59 -6.21 3.83
C ILE A 114 18.23 -5.45 2.66
N TRP A 115 18.35 -4.14 2.79
CA TRP A 115 18.93 -3.29 1.74
C TRP A 115 20.41 -3.58 1.52
N LEU A 116 21.20 -3.74 2.58
CA LEU A 116 22.61 -4.09 2.46
C LEU A 116 22.80 -5.43 1.74
N LYS A 117 21.98 -6.43 2.06
CA LYS A 117 22.02 -7.74 1.38
C LYS A 117 21.69 -7.65 -0.11
N ASP A 118 20.81 -6.74 -0.50
CA ASP A 118 20.45 -6.51 -1.91
C ASP A 118 21.60 -5.85 -2.68
N LEU A 119 22.25 -4.86 -2.06
CA LEU A 119 23.44 -4.20 -2.62
C LEU A 119 24.62 -5.15 -2.77
N THR A 120 24.90 -6.00 -1.78
CA THR A 120 26.02 -6.95 -1.85
C THR A 120 25.78 -8.11 -2.82
N ARG A 121 24.52 -8.37 -3.20
CA ARG A 121 24.16 -9.44 -4.12
C ARG A 121 24.28 -9.01 -5.59
N THR A 122 24.34 -7.71 -5.86
CA THR A 122 24.47 -7.14 -7.20
C THR A 122 25.92 -6.89 -7.61
N THR A 123 26.88 -7.09 -6.69
CA THR A 123 28.32 -6.91 -6.92
C THR A 123 29.08 -8.19 -7.25
N CYS A 124 28.38 -9.30 -7.49
CA CYS A 124 28.97 -10.57 -7.94
C CYS A 124 28.31 -11.04 -9.23
#